data_AF-A0A1Y1XLC9-F1
#
_entry.id   AF-A0A1Y1XLC9-F1
#
_cell.length_a   1.000
_cell.length_b   1.000
_cell.length_c   1.000
_cell.angle_alpha   90.00
_cell.angle_beta   90.00
_cell.angle_gamma   90.00
#
_symmetry.space_group_name_H-M   'P 1'
#
loop_
_entity.id
_entity.type
_entity.pdbx_description
1 polymer ?
#
loop_
_entity_poly.entity_id
_entity_poly.type
_entity_poly.pdbx_seq_one_letter_code
_entity_poly.pdbx_strand_id
1 'polypeptide(L)' 'DINKEDKYGSTPLFSALWNEDENIIKYLVEQGADINKEDNEGWTPLFSACERGYENVVKYLVEKGANINKKNNDGWTP' A
#
# COMPACT_ATOMS: atom_id res chain seq x y z
N ASP A 1 3.92 -15.32 6.29
CA ASP A 1 4.48 -14.00 6.67
C ASP A 1 3.70 -12.96 5.88
N ILE A 2 3.06 -12.01 6.57
CA ILE A 2 2.17 -11.01 5.98
C ILE A 2 2.90 -9.94 5.18
N ASN A 3 4.22 -9.81 5.40
CA ASN A 3 5.08 -8.86 4.70
C ASN A 3 6.05 -9.54 3.73
N LYS A 4 5.82 -10.83 3.43
CA LYS A 4 6.65 -11.54 2.46
C LYS A 4 6.46 -10.94 1.07
N GLU A 5 7.58 -10.61 0.45
CA GLU A 5 7.63 -10.06 -0.90
C GLU A 5 7.68 -11.18 -1.94
N ASP A 6 7.06 -10.91 -3.09
CA ASP A 6 7.30 -11.68 -4.31
C ASP A 6 8.56 -11.18 -5.04
N LYS A 7 8.79 -11.67 -6.27
CA LYS A 7 9.97 -11.27 -7.08
C LYS A 7 9.96 -9.79 -7.52
N TYR A 8 8.84 -9.08 -7.34
CA TYR A 8 8.67 -7.67 -7.68
C TYR A 8 8.69 -6.76 -6.43
N GLY A 9 8.94 -7.32 -5.24
CA GLY A 9 8.82 -6.55 -3.99
C GLY A 9 7.37 -6.39 -3.53
N SER A 10 6.41 -7.03 -4.20
CA SER A 10 4.99 -6.88 -3.89
C SER A 10 4.63 -7.69 -2.65
N THR A 11 3.96 -7.05 -1.69
CA THR A 11 3.41 -7.70 -0.49
C THR A 11 1.96 -8.15 -0.72
N PRO A 12 1.42 -9.01 0.17
CA PRO A 12 -0.02 -9.29 0.19
C PRO A 12 -0.91 -8.03 0.24
N LEU A 13 -0.50 -7.00 0.99
CA LEU A 13 -1.21 -5.72 1.06
C LEU A 13 -1.23 -5.01 -0.30
N PHE A 14 -0.09 -5.02 -1.00
CA PHE A 14 0.02 -4.44 -2.34
C PHE A 14 -0.85 -5.19 -3.35
N SER A 15 -0.83 -6.52 -3.30
CA SER A 15 -1.67 -7.37 -4.15
C SER A 15 -3.17 -7.15 -3.88
N ALA A 16 -3.56 -6.88 -2.62
CA ALA A 16 -4.95 -6.60 -2.27
C ALA A 16 -5.50 -5.34 -2.95
N LEU A 17 -4.66 -4.34 -3.23
CA LEU A 17 -5.06 -3.12 -3.95
C LEU A 17 -5.50 -3.40 -5.39
N TRP A 18 -5.16 -4.56 -5.95
CA TRP A 18 -5.63 -4.98 -7.27
C TRP A 18 -7.04 -5.61 -7.25
N ASN A 19 -7.65 -5.74 -6.08
CA ASN A 19 -9.03 -6.21 -5.90
C ASN A 19 -9.96 -5.05 -5.55
N GLU A 20 -11.25 -5.22 -5.84
CA GLU A 20 -12.29 -4.23 -5.52
C GLU A 20 -12.74 -4.27 -4.04
N ASP A 21 -12.33 -5.28 -3.27
CA ASP A 21 -12.74 -5.45 -1.87
C ASP A 21 -11.79 -4.75 -0.89
N GLU A 22 -12.14 -3.51 -0.52
CA GLU A 22 -11.41 -2.70 0.45
C GLU A 22 -11.30 -3.35 1.85
N ASN A 23 -12.18 -4.30 2.19
CA ASN A 23 -12.15 -4.94 3.50
C ASN A 23 -10.91 -5.82 3.66
N ILE A 24 -10.43 -6.44 2.58
CA ILE A 24 -9.21 -7.24 2.58
C ILE A 24 -8.01 -6.35 2.92
N ILE A 25 -7.95 -5.14 2.35
CA ILE A 25 -6.89 -4.17 2.62
C ILE A 25 -6.87 -3.80 4.10
N LYS A 26 -8.04 -3.42 4.67
CA LYS A 26 -8.15 -3.06 6.09
C LYS A 26 -7.75 -4.22 7.00
N TYR A 27 -8.23 -5.42 6.70
CA TYR A 27 -7.89 -6.62 7.46
C TYR A 27 -6.38 -6.89 7.47
N LEU A 28 -5.71 -6.81 6.31
CA LEU A 28 -4.26 -7.04 6.24
C LEU A 28 -3.47 -6.01 7.06
N VAL A 29 -3.87 -4.73 7.04
CA VAL A 29 -3.26 -3.69 7.87
C VAL A 29 -3.47 -3.98 9.36
N GLU A 30 -4.66 -4.43 9.77
CA GLU A 30 -4.94 -4.84 11.15
C GLU A 30 -4.15 -6.07 11.60
N GLN A 31 -3.82 -6.96 10.67
CA GLN A 31 -2.94 -8.11 10.93
C GLN A 31 -1.44 -7.75 10.95
N GLY A 32 -1.08 -6.48 10.79
CA GLY A 32 0.31 -6.00 10.89
C GLY A 32 1.06 -5.96 9.55
N ALA A 33 0.35 -5.85 8.42
CA ALA A 33 0.98 -5.52 7.16
C ALA A 33 1.67 -4.14 7.25
N ASP A 34 2.89 -4.05 6.74
CA ASP A 34 3.67 -2.81 6.72
C ASP A 34 3.13 -1.88 5.62
N ILE A 35 2.40 -0.85 6.06
CA ILE A 35 1.76 0.15 5.19
C ILE A 35 2.75 1.05 4.45
N ASN A 36 4.03 1.06 4.85
CA ASN A 36 5.09 1.88 4.25
C ASN A 36 6.10 1.04 3.45
N LYS A 37 5.88 -0.27 3.36
CA LYS A 37 6.72 -1.16 2.57
C LYS A 37 6.64 -0.78 1.09
N GLU A 38 7.79 -0.75 0.45
CA GLU A 38 7.94 -0.39 -0.96
C GLU A 38 8.10 -1.65 -1.81
N ASP A 39 7.55 -1.62 -3.02
CA ASP A 39 7.93 -2.58 -4.05
C ASP A 39 9.27 -2.20 -4.71
N ASN A 40 9.70 -2.97 -5.71
CA ASN A 40 10.97 -2.73 -6.40
C ASN A 40 11.02 -1.37 -7.15
N GLU A 41 9.88 -0.72 -7.39
CA GLU A 41 9.78 0.59 -8.05
C GLU A 41 9.64 1.73 -7.02
N GLY A 42 9.66 1.42 -5.72
CA GLY A 42 9.51 2.41 -4.65
C GLY A 42 8.04 2.79 -4.40
N TRP A 43 7.08 2.04 -4.95
CA TRP A 43 5.67 2.31 -4.73
C TRP A 43 5.25 1.80 -3.37
N THR A 44 4.49 2.63 -2.64
CA THR A 44 3.88 2.24 -1.37
C THR A 44 2.41 1.85 -1.58
N PRO A 45 1.79 1.12 -0.63
CA PRO A 45 0.36 0.90 -0.62
C PRO A 45 -0.47 2.18 -0.76
N LEU A 46 -0.01 3.29 -0.17
CA LEU A 46 -0.68 4.59 -0.29
C LEU A 46 -0.62 5.11 -1.74
N PHE A 47 0.53 5.00 -2.40
CA PHE A 47 0.71 5.42 -3.79
C PHE A 47 -0.29 4.69 -4.70
N SER A 48 -0.33 3.36 -4.63
CA SER A 48 -1.25 2.56 -5.44
C SER A 48 -2.72 2.82 -5.10
N ALA A 49 -3.07 3.12 -3.84
CA ALA A 49 -4.44 3.49 -3.49
C ALA A 49 -4.86 4.84 -4.12
N CYS A 50 -3.94 5.82 -4.16
CA CYS A 50 -4.16 7.11 -4.83
C CYS A 50 -4.34 6.93 -6.35
N GLU A 51 -3.46 6.18 -7.00
CA GLU A 51 -3.51 5.91 -8.45
C GLU A 51 -4.86 5.31 -8.88
N ARG A 52 -5.45 4.47 -8.02
CA ARG A 52 -6.71 3.78 -8.27
C ARG A 52 -7.95 4.58 -7.85
N GLY A 53 -7.76 5.71 -7.17
CA GLY A 53 -8.87 6.52 -6.66
C GLY A 53 -9.64 5.88 -5.50
N TYR A 54 -9.02 4.98 -4.74
CA TYR A 54 -9.66 4.30 -3.59
C TYR A 54 -9.69 5.22 -2.37
N GLU A 55 -10.54 6.25 -2.41
CA GLU A 55 -10.59 7.33 -1.41
C GLU A 55 -10.69 6.81 0.04
N ASN A 56 -11.51 5.79 0.29
CA ASN A 56 -11.67 5.21 1.63
C ASN A 56 -10.40 4.51 2.11
N VAL A 57 -9.69 3.82 1.21
CA VAL A 57 -8.42 3.17 1.51
C VAL A 57 -7.33 4.21 1.77
N VAL A 58 -7.26 5.26 0.95
CA VAL A 58 -6.32 6.38 1.14
C VAL A 58 -6.51 6.99 2.51
N LYS A 59 -7.74 7.37 2.88
CA LYS A 59 -8.06 7.91 4.22
C LYS A 59 -7.61 6.96 5.33
N TYR A 60 -7.95 5.68 5.21
CA TYR A 60 -7.60 4.66 6.20
C TYR A 60 -6.08 4.50 6.35
N LEU A 61 -5.32 4.41 5.25
CA LEU A 61 -3.87 4.26 5.31
C LEU A 61 -3.19 5.50 5.92
N VAL A 62 -3.67 6.71 5.60
CA VAL A 62 -3.18 7.96 6.20
C VAL A 62 -3.46 7.98 7.70
N GLU A 63 -4.66 7.59 8.14
CA GLU A 63 -5.01 7.45 9.57
C GLU A 63 -4.12 6.44 10.30
N LYS A 64 -3.67 5.40 9.60
CA LYS A 64 -2.73 4.39 10.13
C LYS A 64 -1.27 4.84 10.10
N GLY A 65 -0.97 6.03 9.58
CA GLY A 65 0.37 6.61 9.57
C GLY A 65 1.20 6.27 8.33
N ALA A 66 0.56 6.02 7.19
CA ALA A 66 1.27 5.93 5.92
C ALA A 66 1.99 7.26 5.60
N ASN A 67 3.21 7.18 5.10
CA ASN A 67 4.03 8.33 4.79
C ASN A 67 3.58 8.98 3.47
N ILE A 68 2.77 10.03 3.58
CA ILE A 68 2.25 10.81 2.45
C ILE A 68 3.33 11.50 1.60
N ASN A 69 4.54 11.68 2.14
CA ASN A 69 5.65 12.35 1.46
C ASN A 69 6.69 11.37 0.91
N LYS A 70 6.44 10.06 1.01
CA LYS A 70 7.37 9.06 0.50
C LYS A 70 7.45 9.18 -1.02
N LYS A 71 8.67 9.18 -1.56
CA LYS A 71 8.91 9.24 -3.00
C LYS A 71 9.22 7.85 -3.53
N ASN A 72 8.66 7.51 -4.70
CA ASN A 72 9.06 6.35 -5.46
C ASN A 72 10.42 6.57 -6.15
N ASN A 73 10.90 5.58 -6.92
CA ASN A 73 12.19 5.66 -7.61
C ASN A 73 12.28 6.81 -8.63
N ASP A 74 11.15 7.25 -9.19
CA ASP A 74 11.05 8.38 -10.11
C ASP A 74 10.91 9.74 -9.40
N GLY A 75 10.88 9.75 -8.07
CA GLY A 75 10.78 10.96 -7.26
C GLY A 75 9.35 11.48 -7.07
N TRP A 76 8.33 10.73 -7.49
CA TRP A 76 6.92 11.08 -7.33
C TRP A 76 6.41 10.69 -5.94
N THR A 77 5.52 11.51 -5.39
CA THR A 77 4.77 11.18 -4.17
C THR A 77 3.40 10.61 -4.54
N PRO A 78 2.75 9.86 -3.62
CA PRO A 78 1.35 9.45 -3.75
C PRO A 78 0.38 10.58 -4.10
#